data_AF-A0A4Q2QR64-F1
#
_entry.id   AF-A0A4Q2QR64-F1
#
_cell.length_a   1.000
_cell.length_b   1.000
_cell.length_c   1.000
_cell.angle_alpha   90.00
_cell.angle_beta   90.00
_cell.angle_gamma   90.00
#
_symmetry.space_group_name_H-M   'P 1'
#
loop_
_entity.id
_entity.type
_entity.pdbx_description
1 polymer ?
#
loop_
_entity_poly.entity_id
_entity_poly.type
_entity_poly.pdbx_seq_one_letter_code
_entity_poly.pdbx_strand_id
1 'polypeptide(L)'
;GTGLGVAHLVHVDKRWVSLPGEGGHVDFAPNSEEEGIILEELRAELGHVSAERVLSGPGLVNLYRAIVKSDGRLPENLQPREVTERALADSCTDCRRALSLFCVIMGRFGGNLALTLGTFGGVYIAGGIVPRFLEFFKASGFR
;
A
#
# COMPACT_ATOMS: atom_id res chain seq x y z
N GLY A 1 5.55 4.46 4.21
CA GLY A 1 6.86 4.84 4.80
C GLY A 1 7.50 3.60 5.37
N THR A 2 8.09 3.68 6.57
CA THR A 2 8.37 2.47 7.38
C THR A 2 7.08 1.77 7.78
N GLY A 3 6.04 2.55 8.11
CA GLY A 3 4.66 2.11 8.32
C GLY A 3 3.64 2.90 7.48
N LEU A 4 2.37 2.82 7.88
CA LEU A 4 1.21 3.50 7.29
C LEU A 4 0.48 4.35 8.37
N GLY A 5 0.77 5.65 8.39
CA GLY A 5 0.07 6.59 9.27
C GLY A 5 -1.22 7.12 8.65
N VAL A 6 -2.24 7.34 9.48
CA VAL A 6 -3.52 7.94 9.07
C VAL A 6 -3.96 8.98 10.10
N ALA A 7 -4.33 10.16 9.62
CA ALA A 7 -4.95 11.21 10.42
C ALA A 7 -5.96 11.97 9.56
N HIS A 8 -6.93 12.60 10.20
CA HIS A 8 -7.91 13.46 9.53
C HIS A 8 -7.80 14.90 10.03
N LEU A 9 -8.18 15.86 9.19
CA LEU A 9 -8.31 17.26 9.57
C LEU A 9 -9.74 17.70 9.33
N VAL A 10 -10.38 18.25 10.35
CA VAL A 10 -11.74 18.81 10.27
C VAL A 10 -11.71 20.30 10.59
N HIS A 11 -12.56 21.07 9.92
CA HIS A 11 -12.65 22.51 10.12
C HIS A 11 -13.81 22.85 11.08
N VAL A 12 -13.48 23.28 12.29
CA VAL A 12 -14.43 23.59 13.38
C VAL A 12 -14.12 24.99 13.90
N ASP A 13 -15.13 25.86 14.02
CA ASP A 13 -14.99 27.22 14.56
C ASP A 13 -13.81 28.04 14.00
N LYS A 14 -13.67 28.04 12.67
CA LYS A 14 -12.59 28.74 11.92
C LYS A 14 -11.18 28.20 12.20
N ARG A 15 -11.05 26.96 12.68
CA ARG A 15 -9.77 26.30 12.96
C ARG A 15 -9.75 24.90 12.37
N TRP A 16 -8.55 24.47 11.96
CA TRP A 16 -8.30 23.08 11.60
C TRP A 16 -7.95 22.28 12.86
N VAL A 17 -8.66 21.19 13.09
CA VAL A 17 -8.47 20.27 14.20
C VAL A 17 -7.98 18.93 13.67
N SER A 18 -6.86 18.44 14.19
CA SER A 18 -6.31 17.13 13.86
C SER A 18 -6.99 16.03 14.66
N LEU A 19 -7.40 14.96 13.97
CA LEU A 19 -7.94 13.74 14.53
C LEU A 19 -6.93 12.61 14.26
N PRO A 20 -6.04 12.30 15.22
CA PRO A 20 -5.07 11.22 15.08
C PRO A 20 -5.73 9.85 15.25
N GLY A 21 -5.05 8.79 14.78
CA GLY A 21 -5.46 7.41 15.03
C GLY A 21 -4.56 6.38 14.37
N GLU A 22 -4.94 5.12 14.50
CA GLU A 22 -4.17 3.95 14.02
C GLU A 22 -4.80 3.35 12.75
N GLY A 23 -5.30 4.21 11.86
CA GLY A 23 -6.06 3.79 10.67
C GLY A 23 -5.28 2.91 9.70
N GLY A 24 -3.94 2.86 9.78
CA GLY A 24 -3.13 1.94 8.98
C GLY A 24 -3.18 0.48 9.45
N HIS A 25 -3.67 0.24 10.68
CA HIS A 25 -3.78 -1.08 11.28
C HIS A 25 -5.13 -1.76 11.05
N VAL A 26 -6.05 -1.13 10.32
CA VAL A 26 -7.30 -1.78 9.87
C VAL A 26 -7.00 -2.95 8.92
N ASP A 27 -7.94 -3.87 8.79
CA ASP A 27 -7.81 -5.04 7.92
C ASP A 27 -7.48 -4.67 6.47
N PHE A 28 -6.61 -5.47 5.84
CA PHE A 28 -6.43 -5.40 4.39
C PHE A 28 -7.71 -5.86 3.67
N ALA A 29 -8.23 -5.02 2.78
CA ALA A 29 -9.45 -5.28 2.02
C ALA A 29 -9.12 -5.64 0.55
N PRO A 30 -8.89 -6.93 0.21
CA PRO A 30 -8.64 -7.35 -1.16
C PRO A 30 -9.89 -7.15 -2.03
N ASN A 31 -9.72 -6.79 -3.31
CA ASN A 31 -10.85 -6.65 -4.26
C ASN A 31 -10.75 -7.53 -5.51
N SER A 32 -9.79 -8.44 -5.56
CA SER A 32 -9.61 -9.38 -6.66
C SER A 32 -9.23 -10.76 -6.12
N GLU A 33 -9.37 -11.79 -6.94
CA GLU A 33 -8.96 -13.15 -6.59
C GLU A 33 -7.45 -13.22 -6.30
N GLU A 34 -6.63 -12.57 -7.12
CA GLU A 34 -5.18 -12.47 -6.92
C GLU A 34 -4.84 -11.82 -5.58
N GLU A 35 -5.50 -10.71 -5.22
CA GLU A 35 -5.29 -10.08 -3.92
C GLU A 35 -5.79 -10.94 -2.76
N GLY A 36 -6.83 -11.75 -2.99
CA GLY A 36 -7.30 -12.76 -2.06
C GLY A 36 -6.23 -13.82 -1.79
N ILE A 37 -5.58 -14.33 -2.84
CA ILE A 37 -4.46 -15.27 -2.71
C ILE A 37 -3.30 -14.63 -1.92
N ILE A 38 -2.94 -13.38 -2.26
CA ILE A 38 -1.91 -12.63 -1.53
C ILE A 38 -2.28 -12.50 -0.03
N LEU A 39 -3.54 -12.20 0.27
CA LEU A 39 -4.00 -12.10 1.66
C LEU A 39 -3.82 -13.44 2.40
N GLU A 40 -4.18 -14.58 1.79
CA GLU A 40 -3.99 -15.89 2.42
C GLU A 40 -2.51 -16.23 2.64
N GLU A 41 -1.64 -15.96 1.66
CA GLU A 41 -0.18 -16.13 1.80
C GLU A 41 0.38 -15.31 2.97
N LEU A 42 -0.02 -14.04 3.07
CA LEU A 42 0.42 -13.17 4.16
C LEU A 42 -0.17 -13.59 5.51
N ARG A 43 -1.42 -14.04 5.53
CA ARG A 43 -2.10 -14.49 6.76
C ARG A 43 -1.46 -15.74 7.33
N ALA A 44 -1.04 -16.67 6.48
CA ALA A 44 -0.35 -17.89 6.90
C ALA A 44 0.98 -17.59 7.64
N GLU A 45 1.67 -16.51 7.27
CA GLU A 45 2.94 -16.11 7.91
C GLU A 45 2.76 -15.16 9.11
N LEU A 46 1.84 -14.20 9.00
CA LEU A 46 1.78 -13.04 9.90
C LEU A 46 0.57 -13.07 10.85
N GLY A 47 -0.40 -13.96 10.61
CA GLY A 47 -1.70 -13.91 11.25
C GLY A 47 -2.52 -12.73 10.73
N HIS A 48 -2.70 -11.69 11.54
CA HIS A 48 -3.45 -10.51 11.12
C HIS A 48 -2.73 -9.72 10.02
N VAL A 49 -3.45 -9.43 8.92
CA VAL A 49 -2.93 -8.67 7.78
C VAL A 49 -3.63 -7.32 7.72
N SER A 50 -2.98 -6.30 8.26
CA SER A 50 -3.46 -4.92 8.17
C SER A 50 -3.12 -4.26 6.82
N ALA A 51 -3.74 -3.12 6.52
CA ALA A 51 -3.39 -2.29 5.37
C ALA A 51 -1.89 -1.90 5.38
N GLU A 52 -1.29 -1.63 6.54
CA GLU A 52 0.15 -1.36 6.68
C GLU A 52 1.03 -2.53 6.18
N ARG A 53 0.57 -3.78 6.33
CA ARG A 53 1.31 -4.97 5.89
C ARG A 53 1.48 -5.03 4.37
N VAL A 54 0.75 -4.22 3.61
CA VAL A 54 0.87 -4.11 2.15
C VAL A 54 1.21 -2.68 1.69
N LEU A 55 0.86 -1.64 2.44
CA LEU A 55 1.08 -0.22 2.11
C LEU A 55 2.22 0.44 2.89
N SER A 56 3.36 -0.26 2.97
CA SER A 56 4.59 0.25 3.58
C SER A 56 5.81 -0.20 2.79
N GLY A 57 7.01 0.26 3.16
CA GLY A 57 8.26 -0.26 2.61
C GLY A 57 8.37 -1.78 2.80
N PRO A 58 8.24 -2.30 4.04
CA PRO A 58 8.11 -3.73 4.28
C PRO A 58 6.91 -4.35 3.53
N GLY A 59 5.81 -3.60 3.39
CA GLY A 59 4.63 -4.06 2.64
C GLY A 59 4.88 -4.32 1.16
N LEU A 60 5.75 -3.56 0.50
CA LEU A 60 6.19 -3.86 -0.87
C LEU A 60 6.94 -5.20 -0.96
N VAL A 61 7.77 -5.51 0.05
CA VAL A 61 8.47 -6.79 0.12
C VAL A 61 7.47 -7.91 0.38
N ASN A 62 6.48 -7.70 1.24
CA ASN A 62 5.40 -8.66 1.49
C ASN A 62 4.61 -8.97 0.20
N LEU A 63 4.23 -7.93 -0.55
CA LEU A 63 3.55 -8.09 -1.84
C LEU A 63 4.42 -8.90 -2.82
N TYR A 64 5.69 -8.53 -2.99
CA TYR A 64 6.62 -9.27 -3.84
C TYR A 64 6.73 -10.75 -3.41
N ARG A 65 6.94 -11.02 -2.12
CA ARG A 65 7.08 -12.39 -1.61
C ARG A 65 5.81 -13.21 -1.84
N ALA A 66 4.64 -12.63 -1.59
CA ALA A 66 3.35 -13.29 -1.79
C ALA A 66 3.10 -13.62 -3.28
N ILE A 67 3.42 -12.70 -4.20
CA ILE A 67 3.32 -12.94 -5.66
C ILE A 67 4.22 -14.09 -6.10
N VAL A 68 5.48 -14.10 -5.65
CA VAL A 68 6.41 -15.17 -6.02
C VAL A 68 5.94 -16.53 -5.48
N LYS A 69 5.41 -16.55 -4.26
CA LYS A 69 4.89 -17.77 -3.62
C LYS A 69 3.60 -18.28 -4.27
N SER A 70 2.70 -17.38 -4.68
CA SER A 70 1.47 -17.78 -5.38
C SER A 70 1.77 -18.47 -6.72
N ASP A 71 2.92 -18.17 -7.32
CA ASP A 71 3.43 -18.84 -8.52
C ASP A 71 4.21 -20.14 -8.22
N GLY A 72 4.24 -20.60 -6.97
CA GLY A 72 5.00 -21.79 -6.56
C GLY A 72 6.52 -21.61 -6.58
N ARG A 73 7.01 -20.38 -6.59
CA ARG A 73 8.45 -20.05 -6.62
C ARG A 73 8.95 -19.62 -5.24
N LEU A 74 10.27 -19.61 -5.07
CA LEU A 74 10.93 -19.16 -3.85
C LEU A 74 11.38 -17.69 -4.00
N PRO A 75 10.92 -16.77 -3.12
CA PRO A 75 11.34 -15.37 -3.19
C PRO A 75 12.77 -15.17 -2.72
N GLU A 76 13.47 -14.24 -3.38
CA GLU A 76 14.73 -13.70 -2.88
C GLU A 76 14.50 -12.86 -1.62
N ASN A 77 15.54 -12.69 -0.80
CA ASN A 77 15.50 -11.81 0.38
C ASN A 77 15.74 -10.34 -0.01
N LEU A 78 14.79 -9.74 -0.73
CA LEU A 78 14.89 -8.35 -1.20
C LEU A 78 14.56 -7.33 -0.12
N GLN A 79 15.30 -6.22 -0.11
CA GLN A 79 14.98 -5.03 0.65
C GLN A 79 13.93 -4.17 -0.10
N PRO A 80 13.15 -3.32 0.60
CA PRO A 80 12.13 -2.47 -0.02
C PRO A 80 12.65 -1.62 -1.19
N ARG A 81 13.88 -1.12 -1.07
CA ARG A 81 14.54 -0.32 -2.10
C ARG A 81 14.79 -1.15 -3.37
N GLU A 82 15.23 -2.39 -3.23
CA GLU A 82 15.52 -3.28 -4.37
C GLU A 82 14.25 -3.60 -5.14
N VAL A 83 13.12 -3.82 -4.46
CA VAL A 83 11.82 -4.02 -5.12
C VAL A 83 11.47 -2.81 -5.99
N THR A 84 11.58 -1.59 -5.44
CA THR A 84 11.30 -0.38 -6.22
C THR A 84 12.28 -0.17 -7.38
N GLU A 85 13.58 -0.41 -7.18
CA GLU A 85 14.60 -0.20 -8.21
C GLU A 85 14.44 -1.20 -9.36
N ARG A 86 14.24 -2.49 -9.06
CA ARG A 86 14.03 -3.52 -10.07
C ARG A 86 12.70 -3.34 -10.83
N ALA A 87 11.67 -2.84 -10.15
CA ALA A 87 10.40 -2.48 -10.78
C ALA A 87 10.56 -1.32 -11.78
N LEU A 88 11.27 -0.26 -11.40
CA LEU A 88 11.50 0.92 -12.25
C LEU A 88 12.45 0.64 -13.42
N ALA A 89 13.43 -0.24 -13.22
CA ALA A 89 14.34 -0.70 -14.27
C ALA A 89 13.72 -1.74 -15.21
N ASP A 90 12.48 -2.15 -14.97
CA ASP A 90 11.78 -3.21 -15.69
C ASP A 90 12.57 -4.54 -15.77
N SER A 91 13.37 -4.82 -14.74
CA SER A 91 14.26 -5.98 -14.68
C SER A 91 13.71 -7.14 -13.83
N CYS A 92 12.53 -6.94 -13.21
CA CYS A 92 11.86 -7.91 -12.36
C CYS A 92 10.34 -7.77 -12.50
N THR A 93 9.71 -8.75 -13.15
CA THR A 93 8.25 -8.76 -13.37
C THR A 93 7.46 -8.79 -12.07
N ASP A 94 7.92 -9.57 -11.08
CA ASP A 94 7.28 -9.68 -9.76
C ASP A 94 7.36 -8.37 -8.98
N CYS A 95 8.50 -7.70 -9.04
CA CYS A 95 8.72 -6.40 -8.40
C CYS A 95 7.83 -5.33 -9.03
N ARG A 96 7.73 -5.34 -10.37
CA ARG A 96 6.82 -4.45 -11.10
C ARG A 96 5.36 -4.73 -10.77
N ARG A 97 4.97 -6.00 -10.60
CA ARG A 97 3.63 -6.39 -10.17
C ARG A 97 3.34 -5.92 -8.74
N ALA A 98 4.26 -6.14 -7.81
CA ALA A 98 4.16 -5.67 -6.42
C ALA A 98 3.96 -4.14 -6.35
N LEU A 99 4.76 -3.38 -7.11
CA LEU A 99 4.64 -1.92 -7.15
C LEU A 99 3.33 -1.46 -7.79
N SER A 100 2.85 -2.19 -8.81
CA SER A 100 1.55 -1.92 -9.45
C SER A 100 0.39 -2.13 -8.49
N LEU A 101 0.37 -3.27 -7.78
CA LEU A 101 -0.65 -3.58 -6.76
C LEU A 101 -0.61 -2.57 -5.61
N PHE A 102 0.60 -2.21 -5.13
CA PHE A 102 0.75 -1.17 -4.11
C PHE A 102 0.04 0.12 -4.50
N CYS A 103 0.19 0.59 -5.74
CA CYS A 103 -0.46 1.82 -6.20
C CYS A 103 -1.99 1.68 -6.24
N VAL A 104 -2.52 0.55 -6.73
CA VAL A 104 -3.97 0.30 -6.78
C VAL A 104 -4.57 0.19 -5.37
N ILE A 105 -3.93 -0.56 -4.47
CA ILE A 105 -4.35 -0.71 -3.08
C ILE A 105 -4.30 0.65 -2.37
N MET A 106 -3.29 1.48 -2.65
CA MET A 106 -3.18 2.82 -2.06
C MET A 106 -4.33 3.74 -2.50
N GLY A 107 -4.76 3.66 -3.76
CA GLY A 107 -5.94 4.38 -4.27
C GLY A 107 -7.21 3.96 -3.54
N ARG A 108 -7.46 2.65 -3.47
CA ARG A 108 -8.63 2.09 -2.77
C ARG A 108 -8.65 2.43 -1.29
N PHE A 109 -7.51 2.34 -0.61
CA PHE A 109 -7.40 2.73 0.79
C PHE A 109 -7.72 4.21 0.99
N GLY A 110 -7.18 5.10 0.15
CA GLY A 110 -7.51 6.52 0.17
C GLY A 110 -8.99 6.81 -0.09
N GLY A 111 -9.60 6.10 -1.06
CA GLY A 111 -11.03 6.18 -1.34
C GLY A 111 -11.91 5.75 -0.17
N ASN A 112 -11.53 4.67 0.52
CA ASN A 112 -12.23 4.21 1.72
C ASN A 112 -12.15 5.25 2.86
N LEU A 113 -10.99 5.87 3.08
CA LEU A 113 -10.87 6.97 4.05
C LEU A 113 -11.77 8.16 3.66
N ALA A 114 -11.81 8.49 2.37
CA ALA A 114 -12.63 9.58 1.89
C ALA A 114 -14.12 9.36 2.13
N LEU A 115 -14.60 8.13 1.88
CA LEU A 115 -15.99 7.73 2.14
C LEU A 115 -16.30 7.67 3.64
N THR A 116 -15.35 7.24 4.46
CA THR A 116 -15.55 7.06 5.92
C THR A 116 -15.86 8.38 6.63
N LEU A 117 -15.22 9.49 6.21
CA LEU A 117 -15.38 10.79 6.88
C LEU A 117 -15.96 11.90 5.99
N GLY A 118 -16.36 11.59 4.76
CA GLY A 118 -16.85 12.59 3.81
C GLY A 118 -15.82 13.67 3.49
N THR A 119 -14.59 13.27 3.12
CA THR A 119 -13.44 14.18 3.00
C THR A 119 -13.44 15.02 1.71
N PHE A 120 -14.46 15.86 1.51
CA PHE A 120 -14.55 16.75 0.35
C PHE A 120 -13.44 17.82 0.28
N GLY A 121 -12.76 18.06 1.40
CA GLY A 121 -11.55 18.91 1.44
C GLY A 121 -10.32 18.30 0.78
N GLY A 122 -10.39 17.01 0.39
CA GLY A 122 -9.33 16.30 -0.30
C GLY A 122 -8.66 15.23 0.55
N VAL A 123 -7.90 14.36 -0.14
CA VAL A 123 -7.06 13.32 0.47
C VAL A 123 -5.60 13.64 0.15
N TYR A 124 -4.75 13.60 1.17
CA TYR A 124 -3.34 13.92 1.05
C TYR A 124 -2.50 12.67 1.34
N ILE A 125 -1.58 12.34 0.43
CA ILE A 125 -0.62 11.26 0.63
C ILE A 125 0.68 11.87 1.14
N ALA A 126 1.00 11.60 2.41
CA ALA A 126 2.25 12.01 3.03
C ALA A 126 3.26 10.85 3.06
N GLY A 127 4.54 11.18 2.89
CA GLY A 127 5.64 10.23 3.14
C GLY A 127 6.60 10.03 1.97
N GLY A 128 7.76 9.44 2.28
CA GLY A 128 8.92 9.44 1.38
C GLY A 128 9.02 8.30 0.36
N ILE A 129 8.13 7.31 0.36
CA ILE A 129 8.25 6.18 -0.58
C ILE A 129 7.72 6.54 -1.98
N VAL A 130 6.54 7.15 -2.07
CA VAL A 130 5.89 7.52 -3.34
C VAL A 130 6.73 8.49 -4.19
N PRO A 131 7.38 9.54 -3.63
CA PRO A 131 8.22 10.44 -4.41
C PRO A 131 9.35 9.74 -5.19
N ARG A 132 9.81 8.56 -4.73
CA ARG A 132 10.90 7.81 -5.38
C ARG A 132 10.47 7.12 -6.68
N PHE A 133 9.18 6.94 -6.90
CA PHE A 133 8.61 6.34 -8.12
C PHE A 133 7.42 7.16 -8.63
N LEU A 134 7.49 8.49 -8.49
CA LEU A 134 6.38 9.39 -8.80
C LEU A 134 5.82 9.22 -10.21
N GLU A 135 6.69 9.06 -11.22
CA GLU A 135 6.24 8.88 -12.60
C GLU A 135 5.54 7.53 -12.82
N PHE A 136 6.05 6.47 -12.18
CA PHE A 136 5.35 5.18 -12.15
C PHE A 136 3.99 5.31 -11.46
N PHE A 137 3.93 6.01 -10.32
CA PHE A 137 2.71 6.21 -9.55
C PHE A 137 1.64 6.96 -10.39
N LYS A 138 2.01 8.03 -11.09
CA LYS A 138 1.10 8.76 -12.00
C LYS A 138 0.60 7.90 -13.16
N ALA A 139 1.43 7.01 -13.68
CA ALA A 139 1.09 6.11 -14.78
C ALA A 139 0.36 4.82 -14.31
N SER A 140 0.22 4.62 -13.00
CA SER A 140 -0.35 3.41 -12.41
C SER A 140 -1.88 3.41 -12.41
N GLY A 141 -2.48 2.33 -11.89
CA GLY A 141 -3.91 2.23 -11.63
C GLY A 141 -4.39 2.99 -10.38
N PHE A 142 -3.59 3.87 -9.76
CA PHE A 142 -4.01 4.69 -8.63
C PHE A 142 -5.21 5.56 -9.00
N ARG A 143 -6.39 5.23 -8.47
CA ARG A 143 -7.68 5.90 -8.68
C ARG A 143 -8.55 5.77 -7.44
#